data_AF-A0A268TNI0-F1
#
_entry.id   AF-A0A268TNI0-F1
#
_cell.length_a   1.000
_cell.length_b   1.000
_cell.length_c   1.000
_cell.angle_alpha   90.00
_cell.angle_beta   90.00
_cell.angle_gamma   90.00
#
_symmetry.space_group_name_H-M   'P 1'
#
loop_
_entity.id
_entity.type
_entity.pdbx_description
1 polymer ?
#
loop_
_entity_poly.entity_id
_entity_poly.type
_entity_poly.pdbx_seq_one_letter_code
_entity_poly.pdbx_strand_id
1 'polypeptide(L)'
;MGRGRRRGWRVLAGLSFAIGVLILGVWGYQRGYEAGFQSAKIAPKPQAPRPQATPQTIAKTPFNPSIEKPKFYMGSIQGTLTYKHAIQIAQNYYKQGAYENAIIWAYRANQINPNDIQSWKIYTQSLAKMGQEKQANELFKQAEIFFNKR
;
A
#
# COMPACT_ATOMS: atom_id res chain seq x y z
N MET A 1 -74.57 26.06 0.86
CA MET A 1 -74.11 27.45 1.11
C MET A 1 -72.96 27.41 2.11
N GLY A 2 -71.92 28.22 1.93
CA GLY A 2 -70.81 28.36 2.89
C GLY A 2 -69.41 28.13 2.29
N ARG A 3 -68.90 29.11 1.52
CA ARG A 3 -67.48 29.23 1.14
C ARG A 3 -66.81 30.27 2.04
N GLY A 4 -65.56 30.02 2.45
CA GLY A 4 -64.61 31.05 2.91
C GLY A 4 -63.40 30.39 3.60
N ARG A 5 -62.20 30.27 3.01
CA ARG A 5 -61.19 31.21 2.48
C ARG A 5 -60.01 31.40 3.45
N ARG A 6 -58.83 30.98 2.94
CA ARG A 6 -57.49 31.61 3.00
C ARG A 6 -56.60 31.44 4.26
N ARG A 7 -55.51 30.68 4.04
CA ARG A 7 -54.08 31.08 4.04
C ARG A 7 -53.53 31.83 5.28
N GLY A 8 -52.55 31.25 5.97
CA GLY A 8 -51.72 31.98 6.95
C GLY A 8 -50.62 31.18 7.67
N TRP A 9 -49.45 31.08 7.06
CA TRP A 9 -48.09 31.24 7.64
C TRP A 9 -47.44 30.13 8.53
N ARG A 10 -46.16 29.87 8.16
CA ARG A 10 -45.09 29.16 8.89
C ARG A 10 -44.84 29.88 10.24
N VAL A 11 -44.28 29.32 11.32
CA VAL A 11 -42.87 28.93 11.63
C VAL A 11 -42.97 28.27 13.04
N LEU A 12 -42.30 27.17 13.40
CA LEU A 12 -40.99 27.17 14.04
C LEU A 12 -40.46 25.75 14.26
N ALA A 13 -39.22 25.57 13.82
CA ALA A 13 -38.35 24.45 14.11
C ALA A 13 -37.63 24.66 15.46
N GLY A 14 -37.15 23.56 16.03
CA GLY A 14 -36.22 23.49 17.17
C GLY A 14 -36.60 22.27 18.01
N LEU A 15 -35.74 21.34 18.40
CA LEU A 15 -34.29 21.28 18.50
C LEU A 15 -33.98 19.80 18.80
N SER A 16 -33.22 19.06 17.98
CA SER A 16 -32.60 17.78 18.41
C SER A 16 -31.68 17.25 17.32
N PHE A 17 -30.44 17.75 17.25
CA PHE A 17 -29.40 17.11 16.41
C PHE A 17 -27.99 17.26 16.98
N ALA A 18 -27.81 17.19 18.30
CA ALA A 18 -26.50 17.40 18.92
C ALA A 18 -25.89 16.18 19.63
N ILE A 19 -26.58 15.03 19.76
CA ILE A 19 -26.06 13.90 20.55
C ILE A 19 -25.77 12.63 19.71
N GLY A 20 -26.19 12.57 18.45
CA GLY A 20 -26.02 11.37 17.62
C GLY A 20 -24.63 11.13 17.00
N VAL A 21 -23.70 12.08 17.08
CA VAL A 21 -22.46 12.06 16.27
C VAL A 21 -21.28 11.37 16.95
N LEU A 22 -21.30 11.17 18.28
CA LEU A 22 -20.14 10.62 18.99
C LEU A 22 -20.10 9.09 19.12
N ILE A 23 -21.21 8.38 18.89
CA ILE A 23 -21.26 6.91 19.07
C ILE A 23 -21.05 6.14 17.74
N LEU A 24 -21.36 6.75 16.59
CA LEU A 24 -21.19 6.09 15.27
C LEU A 24 -19.74 6.11 14.73
N GLY A 25 -18.86 6.96 15.27
CA GLY A 25 -17.48 7.09 14.79
C GLY A 25 -16.57 5.92 15.16
N VAL A 26 -16.84 5.22 16.26
CA VAL A 26 -15.94 4.16 16.77
C VAL A 26 -16.24 2.79 16.14
N TRP A 27 -17.49 2.52 15.75
CA TRP A 27 -17.88 1.23 15.14
C TRP A 27 -17.57 1.12 13.64
N GLY A 28 -17.46 2.25 12.93
CA GLY A 28 -17.19 2.27 11.48
C GLY A 28 -15.73 2.02 11.11
N TYR A 29 -14.78 2.29 12.01
CA TYR A 29 -13.36 2.26 11.68
C TYR A 29 -12.78 0.84 11.62
N GLN A 30 -13.29 -0.09 12.44
CA GLN A 30 -12.85 -1.49 12.40
C GLN A 30 -13.55 -2.33 11.31
N ARG A 31 -14.77 -1.93 10.88
CA ARG A 31 -15.57 -2.72 9.92
C ARG A 31 -15.25 -2.42 8.44
N GLY A 32 -14.51 -1.35 8.16
CA GLY A 32 -14.17 -0.91 6.79
C GLY A 32 -12.99 -1.63 6.13
N TYR A 33 -12.24 -2.47 6.86
CA TYR A 33 -11.06 -3.15 6.32
C TYR A 33 -11.36 -4.56 5.77
N GLU A 34 -12.41 -5.24 6.23
CA GLU A 34 -12.75 -6.60 5.74
C GLU A 34 -13.80 -6.60 4.61
N ALA A 35 -14.55 -5.51 4.42
CA ALA A 35 -15.61 -5.44 3.40
C ALA A 35 -15.12 -5.05 1.99
N GLY A 36 -13.82 -4.92 1.78
CA GLY A 36 -13.23 -4.51 0.50
C GLY A 36 -12.96 -5.64 -0.51
N PHE A 37 -13.22 -6.92 -0.15
CA PHE A 37 -12.68 -8.05 -0.91
C PHE A 37 -13.67 -8.99 -1.59
N GLN A 38 -15.00 -8.86 -1.44
CA GLN A 38 -15.91 -9.77 -2.13
C GLN A 38 -17.21 -9.10 -2.57
N SER A 39 -17.22 -8.59 -3.81
CA SER A 39 -18.30 -8.76 -4.81
C SER A 39 -18.10 -7.79 -5.98
N ALA A 40 -17.18 -8.13 -6.88
CA ALA A 40 -17.28 -7.66 -8.25
C ALA A 40 -17.04 -8.87 -9.15
N LYS A 41 -18.12 -9.44 -9.70
CA LYS A 41 -18.02 -10.23 -10.92
C LYS A 41 -17.34 -9.34 -11.96
N ILE A 42 -16.10 -9.68 -12.32
CA ILE A 42 -15.27 -8.88 -13.20
C ILE A 42 -15.76 -9.09 -14.63
N ALA A 43 -16.66 -8.23 -15.10
CA ALA A 43 -16.58 -7.84 -16.51
C ALA A 43 -15.25 -7.10 -16.69
N PRO A 44 -14.46 -7.37 -17.75
CA PRO A 44 -13.19 -6.66 -17.97
C PRO A 44 -13.50 -5.19 -18.26
N LYS A 45 -13.44 -4.36 -17.22
CA LYS A 45 -13.46 -2.90 -17.35
C LYS A 45 -12.14 -2.50 -18.04
N PRO A 46 -12.16 -1.57 -19.02
CA PRO A 46 -10.95 -1.16 -19.73
C PRO A 46 -9.88 -0.77 -18.73
N GLN A 47 -8.75 -1.47 -18.79
CA GLN A 47 -7.59 -1.11 -17.99
C GLN A 47 -7.18 0.30 -18.44
N ALA A 48 -7.37 1.30 -17.57
CA ALA A 48 -6.55 2.50 -17.66
C ALA A 48 -5.09 2.01 -17.70
N PRO A 49 -4.23 2.55 -18.58
CA PRO A 49 -2.88 2.05 -18.74
C PRO A 49 -2.24 2.00 -17.35
N ARG A 50 -1.97 0.77 -16.85
CA ARG A 50 -1.17 0.61 -15.65
C ARG A 50 0.07 1.45 -15.87
N PRO A 51 0.48 2.30 -14.92
CA PRO A 51 1.77 2.96 -15.02
C PRO A 51 2.78 1.84 -15.21
N GLN A 52 3.29 1.70 -16.42
CA GLN A 52 4.40 0.81 -16.70
C GLN A 52 5.47 1.28 -15.74
N ALA A 53 5.89 0.41 -14.82
CA ALA A 53 7.16 0.64 -14.14
C ALA A 53 8.16 0.86 -15.28
N THR A 54 8.64 2.10 -15.41
CA THR A 54 9.56 2.47 -16.47
C THR A 54 10.66 1.42 -16.51
N PRO A 55 10.97 0.85 -17.69
CA PRO A 55 12.11 -0.03 -17.82
C PRO A 55 13.31 0.73 -17.28
N GLN A 56 13.79 0.35 -16.09
CA GLN A 56 15.03 0.87 -15.56
C GLN A 56 16.09 0.32 -16.49
N THR A 57 16.60 1.18 -17.36
CA THR A 57 17.70 0.89 -18.27
C THR A 57 18.86 0.42 -17.41
N ILE A 58 19.10 -0.89 -17.39
CA ILE A 58 20.21 -1.50 -16.66
C ILE A 58 21.49 -1.10 -17.38
N ALA A 59 21.96 0.12 -17.15
CA ALA A 59 23.34 0.48 -17.42
C ALA A 59 24.20 -0.45 -16.57
N LYS A 60 25.19 -1.12 -17.18
CA LYS A 60 26.12 -2.09 -16.58
C LYS A 60 26.98 -1.47 -15.47
N THR A 61 26.35 -1.00 -14.42
CA THR A 61 26.97 -0.43 -13.23
C THR A 61 27.14 -1.53 -12.19
N PRO A 62 28.20 -1.46 -11.37
CA PRO A 62 28.41 -2.42 -10.29
C PRO A 62 27.18 -2.48 -9.37
N PHE A 63 26.84 -3.69 -8.93
CA PHE A 63 25.69 -3.92 -8.05
C PHE A 63 25.77 -3.03 -6.80
N ASN A 64 24.82 -2.12 -6.65
CA ASN A 64 24.68 -1.27 -5.48
C ASN A 64 23.81 -2.02 -4.46
N PRO A 65 24.27 -2.27 -3.23
CA PRO A 65 23.46 -2.94 -2.21
C PRO A 65 22.25 -2.12 -1.75
N SER A 66 22.09 -0.89 -2.23
CA SER A 66 20.89 -0.07 -2.03
C SER A 66 19.77 -0.47 -2.99
N ILE A 67 18.64 -0.90 -2.43
CA ILE A 67 17.40 -1.07 -3.19
C ILE A 67 16.98 0.29 -3.76
N GLU A 68 16.45 0.30 -4.97
CA GLU A 68 15.95 1.53 -5.58
C GLU A 68 14.76 2.09 -4.82
N LYS A 69 14.70 3.42 -4.70
CA LYS A 69 13.63 4.09 -3.99
C LYS A 69 12.29 3.85 -4.72
N PRO A 70 11.29 3.27 -4.05
CA PRO A 70 9.98 3.05 -4.65
C PRO A 70 9.31 4.38 -5.04
N LYS A 71 8.56 4.36 -6.15
CA LYS A 71 7.83 5.55 -6.66
C LYS A 71 6.84 6.12 -5.64
N PHE A 72 6.20 5.24 -4.88
CA PHE A 72 5.35 5.60 -3.75
C PHE A 72 6.03 5.12 -2.47
N TYR A 73 6.26 6.02 -1.52
CA TYR A 73 6.86 5.68 -0.23
C TYR A 73 6.17 6.46 0.87
N MET A 74 5.91 5.81 2.00
CA MET A 74 5.43 6.49 3.21
C MET A 74 6.56 7.38 3.73
N GLY A 75 6.24 8.60 4.18
CA GLY A 75 7.18 9.62 4.67
C GLY A 75 7.90 9.24 5.97
N SER A 76 8.00 10.17 6.93
CA SER A 76 8.54 9.84 8.25
C SER A 76 7.60 8.87 8.98
N ILE A 77 8.16 7.77 9.48
CA ILE A 77 7.44 6.85 10.36
C ILE A 77 7.80 7.28 11.79
N GLN A 78 6.80 7.62 12.61
CA GLN A 78 7.02 7.95 14.02
C GLN A 78 7.28 6.67 14.82
N GLY A 79 8.31 6.67 15.67
CA GLY A 79 8.71 5.55 16.53
C GLY A 79 10.02 4.85 16.11
N THR A 80 10.44 3.87 16.90
CA THR A 80 11.69 3.12 16.68
C THR A 80 11.48 1.98 15.69
N LEU A 81 11.52 2.27 14.40
CA LEU A 81 11.49 1.23 13.37
C LEU A 81 12.82 0.47 13.34
N THR A 82 12.80 -0.83 13.67
CA THR A 82 14.00 -1.68 13.56
C THR A 82 13.99 -2.47 12.26
N TYR A 83 15.17 -2.95 11.84
CA TYR A 83 15.33 -3.83 10.68
C TYR A 83 14.38 -5.03 10.71
N LYS A 84 14.33 -5.71 11.86
CA LYS A 84 13.47 -6.89 12.07
C LYS A 84 11.99 -6.55 11.88
N HIS A 85 11.53 -5.42 12.42
CA HIS A 85 10.15 -4.97 12.22
C HIS A 85 9.88 -4.69 10.75
N ALA A 86 10.78 -3.98 10.04
CA ALA A 86 10.62 -3.69 8.63
C ALA A 86 10.54 -4.97 7.76
N ILE A 87 11.39 -5.97 8.03
CA ILE A 87 11.33 -7.28 7.35
C ILE A 87 10.01 -8.00 7.62
N GLN A 88 9.54 -8.04 8.87
CA GLN A 88 8.27 -8.67 9.23
C GLN A 88 7.09 -8.03 8.50
N ILE A 89 7.06 -6.69 8.45
CA ILE A 89 6.01 -5.96 7.75
C ILE A 89 6.07 -6.25 6.24
N ALA A 90 7.27 -6.26 5.65
CA ALA A 90 7.46 -6.60 4.24
C ALA A 90 6.96 -8.02 3.91
N GLN A 91 7.28 -9.01 4.74
CA GLN A 91 6.80 -10.38 4.60
C GLN A 91 5.28 -10.49 4.73
N ASN A 92 4.68 -9.73 5.64
CA ASN A 92 3.23 -9.74 5.83
C ASN A 92 2.51 -9.20 4.59
N TYR A 93 2.98 -8.07 4.03
CA TYR A 93 2.44 -7.56 2.77
C TYR A 93 2.65 -8.53 1.60
N TYR A 94 3.82 -9.17 1.52
CA TYR A 94 4.09 -10.18 0.50
C TYR A 94 3.09 -11.35 0.58
N LYS A 95 2.84 -11.88 1.78
CA LYS A 95 1.88 -12.97 2.01
C LYS A 95 0.44 -12.59 1.65
N GLN A 96 0.08 -11.32 1.82
CA GLN A 96 -1.22 -10.78 1.45
C GLN A 96 -1.34 -10.47 -0.06
N GLY A 97 -0.27 -10.66 -0.84
CA GLY A 97 -0.24 -10.32 -2.26
C GLY A 97 -0.09 -8.82 -2.56
N ALA A 98 0.14 -8.00 -1.53
CA ALA A 98 0.35 -6.56 -1.66
C ALA A 98 1.83 -6.26 -1.96
N TYR A 99 2.27 -6.65 -3.16
CA TYR A 99 3.68 -6.68 -3.54
C TYR A 99 4.33 -5.28 -3.60
N GLU A 100 3.60 -4.24 -4.02
CA GLU A 100 4.10 -2.86 -4.00
C GLU A 100 4.45 -2.41 -2.56
N ASN A 101 3.60 -2.75 -1.59
CA ASN A 101 3.87 -2.45 -0.18
C ASN A 101 5.03 -3.29 0.37
N ALA A 102 5.13 -4.55 -0.03
CA ALA A 102 6.27 -5.39 0.33
C ALA A 102 7.60 -4.79 -0.14
N ILE A 103 7.64 -4.24 -1.36
CA ILE A 103 8.80 -3.51 -1.91
C ILE A 103 9.14 -2.28 -1.06
N ILE A 104 8.14 -1.51 -0.64
CA ILE A 104 8.37 -0.32 0.21
C ILE A 104 9.05 -0.71 1.52
N TRP A 105 8.57 -1.76 2.18
CA TRP A 105 9.13 -2.20 3.45
C TRP A 105 10.47 -2.92 3.31
N ALA A 106 10.69 -3.63 2.20
CA ALA A 106 11.99 -4.18 1.84
C ALA A 106 13.03 -3.06 1.64
N TYR A 107 12.67 -1.99 0.93
CA TYR A 107 13.51 -0.79 0.78
C TYR A 107 13.85 -0.18 2.15
N ARG A 108 12.87 -0.01 3.05
CA ARG A 108 13.11 0.50 4.41
C ARG A 108 14.04 -0.41 5.22
N ALA A 109 13.85 -1.72 5.16
CA ALA A 109 14.73 -2.66 5.82
C ALA A 109 16.17 -2.51 5.32
N ASN A 110 16.36 -2.39 4.00
CA ASN A 110 17.67 -2.17 3.40
C ASN A 110 18.30 -0.81 3.81
N GLN A 111 17.51 0.25 3.99
CA GLN A 111 18.02 1.52 4.52
C GLN A 111 18.55 1.39 5.97
N ILE A 112 17.93 0.52 6.78
CA ILE A 112 18.34 0.30 8.17
C ILE A 112 19.56 -0.62 8.26
N ASN A 113 19.56 -1.71 7.48
CA ASN A 113 20.68 -2.63 7.37
C ASN A 113 20.92 -3.02 5.90
N PRO A 114 21.84 -2.34 5.20
CA PRO A 114 22.13 -2.63 3.80
C PRO A 114 22.97 -3.89 3.60
N ASN A 115 23.53 -4.46 4.68
CA ASN A 115 24.42 -5.61 4.61
C ASN A 115 23.71 -6.96 4.73
N ASP A 116 22.38 -6.96 4.81
CA ASP A 116 21.57 -8.19 4.92
C ASP A 116 20.79 -8.47 3.63
N ILE A 117 20.92 -9.69 3.11
CA ILE A 117 20.30 -10.13 1.86
C ILE A 117 18.77 -10.29 1.95
N GLN A 118 18.18 -10.41 3.14
CA GLN A 118 16.74 -10.70 3.28
C GLN A 118 15.86 -9.59 2.69
N SER A 119 16.27 -8.32 2.77
CA SER A 119 15.52 -7.24 2.11
C SER A 119 15.53 -7.39 0.60
N TRP A 120 16.67 -7.79 0.02
CA TRP A 120 16.79 -8.07 -1.42
C TRP A 120 15.94 -9.26 -1.84
N LYS A 121 15.91 -10.33 -1.04
CA LYS A 121 15.05 -11.49 -1.29
C LYS A 121 13.57 -11.11 -1.39
N ILE A 122 13.07 -10.32 -0.44
CA ILE A 122 11.65 -9.91 -0.45
C ILE A 122 11.37 -8.97 -1.63
N TYR A 123 12.29 -8.04 -1.91
CA TYR A 123 12.19 -7.12 -3.05
C TYR A 123 12.09 -7.87 -4.38
N THR A 124 13.03 -8.76 -4.68
CA THR A 124 13.05 -9.49 -5.95
C THR A 124 11.90 -10.48 -6.06
N GLN A 125 11.52 -11.16 -4.98
CA GLN A 125 10.33 -12.01 -4.97
C GLN A 125 9.05 -11.22 -5.28
N SER A 126 8.95 -9.99 -4.76
CA SER A 126 7.80 -9.11 -5.03
C SER A 126 7.79 -8.66 -6.49
N LEU A 127 8.93 -8.27 -7.06
CA LEU A 127 9.07 -7.94 -8.48
C LEU A 127 8.66 -9.11 -9.39
N ALA A 128 9.11 -10.33 -9.07
CA ALA A 128 8.74 -11.53 -9.82
C ALA A 128 7.22 -11.75 -9.81
N LYS A 129 6.57 -11.60 -8.66
CA LYS A 129 5.11 -11.72 -8.52
C LYS A 129 4.33 -10.62 -9.25
N MET A 130 4.95 -9.47 -9.50
CA MET A 130 4.39 -8.40 -10.31
C MET A 130 4.62 -8.58 -11.83
N GLY A 131 5.23 -9.70 -12.25
CA GLY A 131 5.48 -10.01 -13.66
C GLY A 131 6.85 -9.57 -14.18
N GLN A 132 7.72 -9.04 -13.32
CA GLN A 132 9.09 -8.63 -13.66
C GLN A 132 10.10 -9.74 -13.36
N GLU A 133 9.79 -10.98 -13.74
CA GLU A 133 10.53 -12.17 -13.34
C GLU A 133 12.00 -12.16 -13.80
N LYS A 134 12.26 -11.77 -15.06
CA LYS A 134 13.63 -11.68 -15.59
C LYS A 134 14.49 -10.72 -14.77
N GLN A 135 13.99 -9.51 -14.52
CA GLN A 135 14.66 -8.49 -13.74
C GLN A 135 14.88 -8.93 -12.29
N ALA A 136 13.87 -9.55 -11.68
CA ALA A 136 13.96 -10.08 -10.32
C ALA A 136 15.09 -11.10 -10.17
N ASN A 137 15.19 -12.04 -11.11
CA ASN A 137 16.21 -13.09 -11.09
C ASN A 137 17.62 -12.52 -11.28
N GLU A 138 17.79 -11.58 -12.21
CA GLU A 138 19.07 -10.91 -12.44
C GLU A 138 19.53 -10.14 -11.20
N LEU A 139 18.65 -9.34 -10.60
CA LEU A 139 18.94 -8.58 -9.39
C LEU A 139 19.26 -9.49 -8.20
N PHE A 140 18.50 -10.57 -8.03
CA PHE A 140 18.73 -11.49 -6.92
C PHE A 140 20.09 -12.20 -7.04
N LYS A 141 20.43 -12.63 -8.25
CA LYS A 141 21.75 -13.24 -8.53
C LYS A 141 22.90 -12.26 -8.24
N GLN A 142 22.75 -11.00 -8.63
CA GLN A 142 23.75 -9.98 -8.32
C GLN A 142 23.88 -9.75 -6.81
N ALA A 143 22.76 -9.73 -6.08
CA ALA A 143 22.75 -9.66 -4.62
C ALA A 143 23.49 -10.85 -4.00
N GLU A 144 23.16 -12.09 -4.38
CA GLU A 144 23.83 -13.29 -3.86
C GLU A 144 25.34 -13.26 -4.10
N ILE A 145 25.78 -12.89 -5.30
CA ILE A 145 27.21 -12.77 -5.62
C ILE A 145 27.89 -11.72 -4.74
N PHE A 146 27.23 -10.60 -4.48
CA PHE A 146 27.76 -9.52 -3.65
C PHE A 146 27.88 -9.94 -2.18
N PHE A 147 26.84 -10.57 -1.62
CA PHE A 147 26.81 -10.97 -0.21
C PHE A 147 27.65 -12.22 0.08
N ASN A 148 27.81 -13.14 -0.86
CA ASN A 148 28.64 -14.34 -0.69
C ASN A 148 30.15 -14.06 -0.77
N LYS A 149 30.55 -12.88 -1.28
CA LYS A 149 31.96 -12.49 -1.43
C LYS A 149 32.52 -11.67 -0.26
N ARG A 150 31.69 -11.34 0.73
CA ARG A 150 32.06 -10.55 1.92
C ARG A 150 32.23 -11.46 3.12
#